data_AF-A0A4Q3NH62-F1
#
_entry.id   AF-A0A4Q3NH62-F1
#
_cell.length_a   1.000
_cell.length_b   1.000
_cell.length_c   1.000
_cell.angle_alpha   90.00
_cell.angle_beta   90.00
_cell.angle_gamma   90.00
#
_symmetry.space_group_name_H-M   'P 1'
#
loop_
_entity.id
_entity.type
_entity.pdbx_description
1 polymer ?
#
loop_
_entity_poly.entity_id
_entity_poly.type
_entity_poly.pdbx_seq_one_letter_code
_entity_poly.pdbx_strand_id
1 'polypeptide(L)'
;MDTVLEAGPRSVLPPNRLQRRLLSLRRVPGALRAAAQNLVLRRAVPFTGTAKLQFVGMAPHRVEIALDNHKAVHNHIGGIHASAMNLLAETATGMVVGLNVRDDCLPLAKELRMAFRRRATGALRAVGTLTDAQRLAMQASDKGEVKVSVVLTDEAGVNPVECEFIWAWIPSGPRRS
;
A
#
# COMPACT_ATOMS: atom_id res chain seq x y z
N MET A 1 -12.11 14.19 9.39
CA MET A 1 -10.71 14.60 9.23
C MET A 1 -10.37 14.42 7.77
N ASP A 2 -10.27 15.52 7.05
CA ASP A 2 -10.11 15.53 5.60
C ASP A 2 -8.83 14.83 5.18
N THR A 3 -8.95 13.96 4.17
CA THR A 3 -7.81 13.37 3.48
C THR A 3 -7.11 14.47 2.68
N VAL A 4 -6.29 15.27 3.36
CA VAL A 4 -5.46 16.28 2.71
C VAL A 4 -4.37 15.53 1.96
N LEU A 5 -4.47 15.58 0.63
CA LEU A 5 -3.34 15.25 -0.23
C LEU A 5 -2.32 16.38 -0.05
N GLU A 6 -1.32 16.19 0.80
CA GLU A 6 -0.15 17.05 0.77
C GLU A 6 0.45 17.00 -0.63
N ALA A 7 0.58 18.17 -1.25
CA ALA A 7 1.10 18.33 -2.60
C ALA A 7 2.62 18.19 -2.58
N GLY A 8 3.11 16.95 -2.66
CA GLY A 8 4.49 16.67 -3.05
C GLY A 8 4.80 17.21 -4.46
N PRO A 9 6.07 17.23 -4.89
CA PRO A 9 6.46 17.85 -6.16
C PRO A 9 5.67 17.26 -7.33
N ARG A 10 5.26 18.14 -8.25
CA ARG A 10 4.36 17.84 -9.36
C ARG A 10 4.93 16.69 -10.20
N SER A 11 4.09 15.67 -10.39
CA SER A 11 4.31 14.58 -11.34
C SER A 11 4.61 15.15 -12.74
N VAL A 12 5.55 14.53 -13.45
CA VAL A 12 5.89 14.91 -14.84
C VAL A 12 4.89 14.31 -15.82
N LEU A 13 4.20 13.23 -15.42
CA LEU A 13 3.19 12.52 -16.18
C LEU A 13 1.77 12.78 -15.65
N PRO A 14 0.72 12.64 -16.50
CA PRO A 14 -0.66 12.66 -16.05
C PRO A 14 -0.93 11.54 -15.01
N PRO A 15 -1.93 11.71 -14.13
CA PRO A 15 -2.29 10.70 -13.13
C PRO A 15 -2.54 9.33 -13.77
N ASN A 16 -1.94 8.25 -13.25
CA ASN A 16 -2.13 6.89 -13.78
C ASN A 16 -3.54 6.32 -13.50
N ARG A 17 -3.86 5.12 -13.99
CA ARG A 17 -5.17 4.46 -13.82
C ARG A 17 -5.61 4.37 -12.37
N LEU A 18 -4.71 4.00 -11.46
CA LEU A 18 -5.03 3.89 -10.03
C LEU A 18 -5.34 5.28 -9.44
N GLN A 19 -4.51 6.29 -9.72
CA GLN A 19 -4.77 7.66 -9.30
C GLN A 19 -6.11 8.17 -9.83
N ARG A 20 -6.41 7.96 -11.12
CA ARG A 20 -7.70 8.36 -11.73
C ARG A 20 -8.90 7.69 -11.06
N ARG A 21 -8.77 6.40 -10.68
CA ARG A 21 -9.80 5.69 -9.90
C ARG A 21 -9.99 6.27 -8.51
N LEU A 22 -8.92 6.65 -7.81
CA LEU A 22 -9.05 7.30 -6.50
C LEU A 22 -9.64 8.71 -6.63
N LEU A 23 -9.26 9.46 -7.66
CA LEU A 23 -9.80 10.80 -7.93
C LEU A 23 -11.31 10.74 -8.24
N SER A 24 -11.80 9.71 -8.93
CA SER A 24 -13.22 9.57 -9.22
C SER A 24 -14.06 9.35 -7.95
N LEU A 25 -13.49 8.75 -6.90
CA LEU A 25 -14.15 8.58 -5.59
C LEU A 25 -14.44 9.90 -4.88
N ARG A 26 -13.83 11.02 -5.31
CA ARG A 26 -14.17 12.35 -4.79
C ARG A 26 -15.62 12.73 -5.06
N ARG A 27 -16.24 12.15 -6.10
CA ARG A 27 -17.67 12.33 -6.42
C ARG A 27 -18.61 11.68 -5.40
N VAL A 28 -18.10 10.74 -4.60
CA VAL A 28 -18.87 10.12 -3.51
C VAL A 28 -18.95 11.10 -2.32
N PRO A 29 -20.11 11.22 -1.66
CA PRO A 29 -20.26 12.02 -0.44
C PRO A 29 -19.18 11.67 0.60
N GLY A 30 -18.66 12.69 1.30
CA GLY A 30 -17.51 12.53 2.19
C GLY A 30 -17.67 11.41 3.22
N ALA A 31 -18.85 11.28 3.83
CA ALA A 31 -19.16 10.24 4.80
C ALA A 31 -19.05 8.80 4.26
N LEU A 32 -19.26 8.60 2.96
CA LEU A 32 -19.23 7.28 2.32
C LEU A 32 -17.93 7.00 1.58
N ARG A 33 -17.07 8.01 1.41
CA ARG A 33 -15.88 7.93 0.56
C ARG A 33 -14.90 6.87 1.02
N ALA A 34 -14.64 6.77 2.33
CA ALA A 34 -13.76 5.76 2.90
C ALA A 34 -14.31 4.34 2.70
N ALA A 35 -15.62 4.15 2.87
CA ALA A 35 -16.28 2.86 2.65
C ALA A 35 -16.21 2.46 1.17
N ALA A 36 -16.49 3.39 0.25
CA ALA A 36 -16.39 3.18 -1.19
C ALA A 36 -14.95 2.85 -1.62
N GLN A 37 -13.95 3.57 -1.09
CA GLN A 37 -12.53 3.30 -1.34
C GLN A 37 -12.15 1.87 -0.93
N ASN A 38 -12.49 1.48 0.30
CA ASN A 38 -12.22 0.14 0.80
C ASN A 38 -12.92 -0.93 -0.03
N LEU A 39 -14.17 -0.71 -0.42
CA LEU A 39 -14.91 -1.65 -1.27
C LEU A 39 -14.23 -1.85 -2.63
N VAL A 40 -13.83 -0.76 -3.29
CA VAL A 40 -13.19 -0.79 -4.61
C VAL A 40 -11.82 -1.49 -4.53
N LEU A 41 -10.98 -1.12 -3.56
CA LEU A 41 -9.63 -1.68 -3.45
C LEU A 41 -9.64 -3.15 -3.00
N ARG A 42 -10.52 -3.52 -2.07
CA ARG A 42 -10.68 -4.93 -1.65
C ARG A 42 -11.23 -5.83 -2.75
N ARG A 43 -12.03 -5.29 -3.67
CA ARG A 43 -12.48 -6.03 -4.88
C ARG A 43 -11.36 -6.21 -5.90
N ALA A 44 -10.45 -5.24 -6.01
CA ALA A 44 -9.31 -5.32 -6.92
C ALA A 44 -8.25 -6.32 -6.42
N VAL A 45 -8.07 -6.43 -5.10
CA VAL A 45 -7.14 -7.39 -4.47
C VAL A 45 -7.91 -8.21 -3.41
N PRO A 46 -8.55 -9.33 -3.79
CA PRO A 46 -9.48 -10.07 -2.92
C PRO A 46 -8.91 -10.42 -1.53
N PHE A 47 -7.62 -10.75 -1.45
CA PHE A 47 -7.00 -11.14 -0.19
C PHE A 47 -6.96 -10.00 0.85
N THR A 48 -6.86 -8.75 0.41
CA THR A 48 -6.99 -7.57 1.29
C THR A 48 -8.39 -7.44 1.87
N GLY A 49 -9.41 -7.94 1.15
CA GLY A 49 -10.79 -8.04 1.62
C GLY A 49 -10.95 -9.12 2.69
N THR A 50 -10.36 -10.29 2.49
CA THR A 50 -10.34 -11.39 3.48
C THR A 50 -9.73 -10.94 4.81
N ALA A 51 -8.59 -10.24 4.75
CA ALA A 51 -7.93 -9.70 5.94
C ALA A 51 -8.58 -8.38 6.47
N LYS A 52 -9.60 -7.86 5.79
CA LYS A 52 -10.28 -6.59 6.12
C LYS A 52 -9.34 -5.39 6.27
N LEU A 53 -8.31 -5.29 5.41
CA LEU A 53 -7.39 -4.15 5.40
C LEU A 53 -8.13 -2.84 5.14
N GLN A 54 -7.83 -1.80 5.92
CA GLN A 54 -8.44 -0.49 5.83
C GLN A 54 -7.48 0.49 5.15
N PHE A 55 -7.82 1.01 3.97
CA PHE A 55 -7.01 2.01 3.26
C PHE A 55 -7.28 3.39 3.85
N VAL A 56 -6.41 3.84 4.77
CA VAL A 56 -6.57 5.06 5.57
C VAL A 56 -6.16 6.30 4.78
N GLY A 57 -5.00 6.24 4.13
CA GLY A 57 -4.44 7.35 3.36
C GLY A 57 -3.80 6.86 2.08
N MET A 58 -4.09 7.50 0.96
CA MET A 58 -3.59 7.11 -0.36
C MET A 58 -3.09 8.35 -1.11
N ALA A 59 -1.77 8.55 -1.13
CA ALA A 59 -1.10 9.61 -1.86
C ALA A 59 0.14 9.06 -2.59
N PRO A 60 0.59 9.69 -3.69
CA PRO A 60 1.76 9.20 -4.43
C PRO A 60 3.05 9.09 -3.60
N HIS A 61 3.23 9.93 -2.57
CA HIS A 61 4.42 9.88 -1.71
C HIS A 61 4.25 8.99 -0.47
N ARG A 62 3.00 8.69 -0.07
CA ARG A 62 2.68 8.02 1.19
C ARG A 62 1.35 7.25 1.09
N VAL A 63 1.39 5.98 1.47
CA VAL A 63 0.20 5.15 1.66
C VAL A 63 0.16 4.63 3.08
N GLU A 64 -1.00 4.76 3.73
CA GLU A 64 -1.27 4.23 5.05
C GLU A 64 -2.44 3.24 5.01
N ILE A 65 -2.20 2.07 5.57
CA ILE A 65 -3.19 0.98 5.68
C ILE A 65 -3.24 0.52 7.14
N ALA A 66 -4.42 0.19 7.64
CA ALA A 66 -4.63 -0.37 8.96
C ALA A 66 -5.21 -1.79 8.89
N LEU A 67 -4.92 -2.57 9.93
CA LEU A 67 -5.45 -3.90 10.16
C LEU A 67 -5.89 -4.03 11.62
N ASP A 68 -7.19 -4.26 11.83
CA ASP A 68 -7.74 -4.51 13.17
C ASP A 68 -7.32 -5.90 13.68
N ASN A 69 -7.11 -6.03 14.99
CA ASN A 69 -6.84 -7.33 15.61
C ASN A 69 -8.14 -8.14 15.77
N HIS A 70 -8.39 -9.08 14.85
CA HIS A 70 -9.58 -9.92 14.88
C HIS A 70 -9.29 -11.38 14.54
N LYS A 71 -10.16 -12.30 14.99
CA LYS A 71 -9.97 -13.76 14.93
C LYS A 71 -9.47 -14.29 13.57
N ALA A 72 -9.97 -13.77 12.45
CA ALA A 72 -9.59 -14.25 11.12
C ALA A 72 -8.13 -13.94 10.71
N VAL A 73 -7.43 -13.07 11.42
CA VAL A 73 -6.00 -12.77 11.20
C VAL A 73 -5.13 -13.18 12.38
N HIS A 74 -5.68 -13.89 13.36
CA HIS A 74 -4.90 -14.32 14.52
C HIS A 74 -3.96 -15.47 14.15
N ASN A 75 -2.84 -15.54 14.87
CA ASN A 75 -2.02 -16.73 14.99
C ASN A 75 -2.48 -17.61 16.15
N HIS A 76 -1.79 -18.74 16.34
CA HIS A 76 -2.07 -19.73 17.39
C HIS A 76 -1.88 -19.19 18.84
N ILE A 77 -1.26 -18.01 19.02
CA ILE A 77 -1.10 -17.35 20.33
C ILE A 77 -2.07 -16.17 20.52
N GLY A 78 -3.03 -15.97 19.60
CA GLY A 78 -4.07 -14.95 19.71
C GLY A 78 -3.67 -13.52 19.32
N GLY A 79 -2.45 -13.30 18.80
CA GLY A 79 -2.03 -12.02 18.20
C GLY A 79 -2.14 -12.04 16.67
N ILE A 80 -1.86 -10.93 16.00
CA ILE A 80 -1.86 -10.88 14.53
C ILE A 80 -0.84 -11.87 13.95
N HIS A 81 -1.24 -12.61 12.91
CA HIS A 81 -0.39 -13.59 12.24
C HIS A 81 0.74 -12.91 11.45
N ALA A 82 1.92 -13.52 11.44
CA ALA A 82 3.09 -13.01 10.71
C ALA A 82 2.77 -12.74 9.22
N SER A 83 2.07 -13.66 8.55
CA SER A 83 1.60 -13.47 7.17
C SER A 83 0.59 -12.33 7.00
N ALA A 84 -0.22 -12.03 8.02
CA ALA A 84 -1.13 -10.88 7.98
C ALA A 84 -0.37 -9.55 8.14
N MET A 85 0.69 -9.54 8.96
CA MET A 85 1.63 -8.41 9.03
C MET A 85 2.35 -8.21 7.69
N ASN A 86 2.78 -9.30 7.05
CA ASN A 86 3.38 -9.25 5.70
C ASN A 86 2.40 -8.65 4.69
N LEU A 87 1.18 -9.17 4.63
CA LEU A 87 0.14 -8.69 3.71
C LEU A 87 -0.11 -7.19 3.92
N LEU A 88 -0.20 -6.73 5.16
CA LEU A 88 -0.37 -5.32 5.49
C LEU A 88 0.79 -4.47 4.95
N ALA A 89 2.03 -4.88 5.18
CA ALA A 89 3.24 -4.17 4.75
C ALA A 89 3.41 -4.19 3.22
N GLU A 90 3.22 -5.36 2.60
CA GLU A 90 3.27 -5.57 1.16
C GLU A 90 2.21 -4.71 0.46
N THR A 91 0.98 -4.68 0.98
CA THR A 91 -0.09 -3.89 0.38
C THR A 91 0.24 -2.40 0.46
N ALA A 92 0.76 -1.90 1.58
CA ALA A 92 1.11 -0.48 1.72
C ALA A 92 2.23 -0.08 0.74
N THR A 93 3.28 -0.90 0.62
CA THR A 93 4.40 -0.65 -0.30
C THR A 93 4.00 -0.81 -1.77
N GLY A 94 3.22 -1.83 -2.10
CA GLY A 94 2.72 -2.05 -3.47
C GLY A 94 1.76 -0.97 -3.94
N MET A 95 0.91 -0.45 -3.05
CA MET A 95 -0.01 0.64 -3.39
C MET A 95 0.73 1.95 -3.64
N VAL A 96 1.75 2.30 -2.84
CA VAL A 96 2.52 3.53 -3.09
C VAL A 96 3.33 3.42 -4.40
N VAL A 97 3.87 2.25 -4.71
CA VAL A 97 4.50 1.96 -6.02
C VAL A 97 3.47 2.05 -7.15
N GLY A 98 2.32 1.39 -7.01
CA GLY A 98 1.25 1.39 -8.00
C GLY A 98 0.65 2.78 -8.27
N LEU A 99 0.79 3.72 -7.34
CA LEU A 99 0.42 5.12 -7.56
C LEU A 99 1.45 5.91 -8.39
N ASN A 100 2.66 5.40 -8.63
CA ASN A 100 3.71 6.12 -9.37
C ASN A 100 4.16 5.43 -10.66
N VAL A 101 3.96 4.11 -10.77
CA VAL A 101 4.27 3.36 -11.99
C VAL A 101 3.34 3.77 -13.14
N ARG A 102 3.89 3.82 -14.35
CA ARG A 102 3.19 4.16 -15.59
C ARG A 102 2.11 3.13 -15.95
N ASP A 103 1.13 3.53 -16.75
CA ASP A 103 0.00 2.68 -17.17
C ASP A 103 0.39 1.54 -18.13
N ASP A 104 1.56 1.62 -18.75
CA ASP A 104 2.15 0.62 -19.64
C ASP A 104 3.17 -0.28 -18.93
N CYS A 105 3.20 -0.23 -17.60
CA CYS A 105 4.09 -1.00 -16.76
C CYS A 105 3.31 -1.81 -15.72
N LEU A 106 3.85 -2.96 -15.34
CA LEU A 106 3.30 -3.84 -14.31
C LEU A 106 4.22 -3.83 -13.09
N PRO A 107 3.77 -3.32 -11.92
CA PRO A 107 4.50 -3.46 -10.68
C PRO A 107 4.40 -4.88 -10.13
N LEU A 108 5.53 -5.43 -9.67
CA LEU A 108 5.66 -6.78 -9.13
C LEU A 108 6.53 -6.74 -7.88
N ALA A 109 6.11 -7.42 -6.82
CA ALA A 109 6.96 -7.66 -5.66
C ALA A 109 8.11 -8.58 -6.09
N LYS A 110 9.35 -8.09 -5.97
CA LYS A 110 10.56 -8.85 -6.35
C LYS A 110 11.16 -9.57 -5.14
N GLU A 111 11.28 -8.85 -4.03
CA GLU A 111 11.84 -9.39 -2.79
C GLU A 111 11.13 -8.75 -1.59
N LEU A 112 10.93 -9.55 -0.54
CA LEU A 112 10.52 -9.05 0.76
C LEU A 112 11.35 -9.72 1.86
N ARG A 113 11.60 -8.97 2.92
CA ARG A 113 12.23 -9.46 4.15
C ARG A 113 11.47 -8.89 5.33
N MET A 114 11.21 -9.75 6.33
CA MET A 114 10.62 -9.35 7.59
C MET A 114 11.47 -9.86 8.76
N ALA A 115 11.82 -8.97 9.68
CA ALA A 115 12.50 -9.31 10.92
C ALA A 115 11.60 -8.97 12.11
N PHE A 116 11.03 -10.00 12.74
CA PHE A 116 10.13 -9.88 13.87
C PHE A 116 10.94 -9.63 15.14
N ARG A 117 10.93 -8.38 15.63
CA ARG A 117 11.71 -7.95 16.80
C ARG A 117 10.94 -8.08 18.10
N ARG A 118 9.63 -7.85 18.04
CA ARG A 118 8.72 -7.88 19.19
C ARG A 118 7.39 -8.48 18.78
N ARG A 119 6.62 -8.94 19.78
CA ARG A 119 5.22 -9.30 19.57
C ARG A 119 4.42 -8.02 19.39
N ALA A 120 3.57 -8.00 18.36
CA ALA A 120 2.67 -6.88 18.13
C ALA A 120 1.52 -6.89 19.16
N THR A 121 1.10 -5.71 19.58
CA THR A 121 -0.05 -5.51 20.47
C THR A 121 -1.21 -4.88 19.72
N GLY A 122 -2.36 -5.55 19.71
CA GLY A 122 -3.58 -4.99 19.13
C GLY A 122 -3.50 -4.81 17.61
N ALA A 123 -4.22 -3.82 17.09
CA ALA A 123 -4.24 -3.45 15.69
C ALA A 123 -2.86 -2.96 15.20
N LEU A 124 -2.68 -3.02 13.87
CA LEU A 124 -1.47 -2.57 13.21
C LEU A 124 -1.76 -1.51 12.15
N ARG A 125 -0.83 -0.59 11.98
CA ARG A 125 -0.78 0.37 10.86
C ARG A 125 0.53 0.18 10.10
N ALA A 126 0.46 0.17 8.77
CA ALA A 126 1.63 0.22 7.91
C ALA A 126 1.62 1.50 7.09
N VAL A 127 2.78 2.17 7.06
CA VAL A 127 3.00 3.40 6.30
C VAL A 127 4.12 3.17 5.30
N GLY A 128 3.77 3.00 4.03
CA GLY A 128 4.72 2.92 2.92
C GLY A 128 5.01 4.30 2.35
N THR A 129 6.29 4.62 2.11
CA THR A 129 6.71 5.93 1.61
C THR A 129 7.71 5.81 0.45
N LEU A 130 7.67 6.80 -0.44
CA LEU A 130 8.63 6.97 -1.52
C LEU A 130 9.21 8.37 -1.48
N THR A 131 10.50 8.49 -1.79
CA THR A 131 11.14 9.78 -2.01
C THR A 131 10.76 10.35 -3.38
N ASP A 132 10.95 11.64 -3.56
CA ASP A 132 10.69 12.30 -4.84
C ASP A 132 11.55 11.73 -5.98
N ALA A 133 12.81 11.42 -5.71
CA ALA A 133 13.71 10.79 -6.68
C ALA A 133 13.20 9.42 -7.12
N GLN A 134 12.72 8.58 -6.18
CA GLN A 134 12.15 7.28 -6.50
C GLN A 134 10.89 7.41 -7.37
N ARG A 135 10.02 8.36 -7.05
CA ARG A 135 8.80 8.62 -7.82
C ARG A 135 9.12 9.08 -9.24
N LEU A 136 10.06 10.01 -9.40
CA LEU A 136 10.49 10.49 -10.70
C LEU A 136 11.10 9.36 -11.55
N ALA A 137 11.91 8.48 -10.94
CA ALA A 137 12.49 7.33 -11.63
C ALA A 137 11.42 6.38 -12.19
N MET A 138 10.35 6.10 -11.42
CA MET A 138 9.23 5.27 -11.88
C MET A 138 8.44 5.89 -13.04
N GLN A 139 8.39 7.21 -13.11
CA GLN A 139 7.73 7.93 -14.20
C GLN A 139 8.61 8.03 -15.45
N ALA A 140 9.93 8.10 -15.29
CA ALA A 140 10.88 8.28 -16.38
C ALA A 140 11.24 6.98 -17.12
N SER A 141 11.09 5.81 -16.49
CA SER A 141 11.49 4.51 -17.05
C SER A 141 10.31 3.52 -17.12
N ASP A 142 10.30 2.67 -18.15
CA ASP A 142 9.36 1.55 -18.29
C ASP A 142 9.83 0.28 -17.56
N LYS A 143 11.07 0.27 -17.07
CA LYS A 143 11.64 -0.81 -16.27
C LYS A 143 12.50 -0.27 -15.13
N GLY A 144 12.43 -0.91 -13.97
CA GLY A 144 13.31 -0.59 -12.87
C GLY A 144 12.96 -1.31 -11.59
N GLU A 145 13.69 -0.98 -10.53
CA GLU A 145 13.51 -1.53 -9.20
C GLU A 145 13.60 -0.42 -8.15
N VAL A 146 12.86 -0.58 -7.06
CA VAL A 146 12.84 0.36 -5.95
C VAL A 146 12.70 -0.38 -4.64
N LYS A 147 13.54 -0.01 -3.67
CA LYS A 147 13.35 -0.36 -2.27
C LYS A 147 12.40 0.64 -1.63
N VAL A 148 11.27 0.17 -1.11
CA VAL A 148 10.24 1.01 -0.50
C VAL A 148 10.42 1.01 1.01
N SER A 149 10.43 2.21 1.61
CA SER A 149 10.44 2.35 3.07
C SER A 149 9.05 2.06 3.62
N VAL A 150 8.97 1.22 4.65
CA VAL A 150 7.72 0.93 5.36
C VAL A 150 7.94 0.84 6.86
N VAL A 151 7.05 1.47 7.61
CA VAL A 151 7.01 1.38 9.07
C VAL A 151 5.71 0.73 9.48
N LEU A 152 5.80 -0.32 10.30
CA LEU A 152 4.66 -0.93 10.96
C LEU A 152 4.59 -0.40 12.38
N THR A 153 3.40 -0.04 12.86
CA THR A 153 3.19 0.45 14.22
C THR A 153 1.99 -0.23 14.83
N ASP A 154 2.13 -0.76 16.03
CA ASP A 154 1.07 -1.40 16.79
C ASP A 154 0.32 -0.41 17.69
N GLU A 155 -0.72 -0.85 18.41
CA GLU A 155 -1.51 0.03 19.29
C GLU A 155 -0.70 0.64 20.44
N ALA A 156 0.43 0.01 20.81
CA ALA A 156 1.35 0.53 21.81
C ALA A 156 2.33 1.56 21.24
N GLY A 157 2.23 1.90 19.94
CA GLY A 157 3.14 2.82 19.27
C GLY A 157 4.51 2.21 18.95
N VAL A 158 4.65 0.89 19.05
CA VAL A 158 5.91 0.18 18.82
C VAL A 158 5.99 -0.28 17.37
N ASN A 159 7.19 -0.30 16.80
CA ASN A 159 7.44 -1.02 15.54
C ASN A 159 7.87 -2.47 15.84
N PRO A 160 6.97 -3.47 15.72
CA PRO A 160 7.29 -4.85 16.05
C PRO A 160 8.12 -5.57 14.98
N VAL A 161 8.09 -5.09 13.73
CA VAL A 161 8.67 -5.78 12.58
C VAL A 161 9.40 -4.83 11.65
N GLU A 162 10.71 -5.03 11.53
CA GLU A 162 11.51 -4.36 10.52
C GLU A 162 11.27 -5.05 9.17
N CYS A 163 10.96 -4.26 8.15
CA CYS A 163 10.59 -4.77 6.84
C CYS A 163 11.45 -4.14 5.74
N GLU A 164 11.72 -4.93 4.71
CA GLU A 164 12.31 -4.47 3.46
C GLU A 164 11.51 -5.04 2.30
N PHE A 165 11.11 -4.18 1.37
CA PHE A 165 10.36 -4.55 0.17
C PHE A 165 11.03 -3.96 -1.05
N ILE A 166 11.41 -4.83 -1.99
CA ILE A 166 11.91 -4.45 -3.31
C ILE A 166 10.81 -4.72 -4.32
N TRP A 167 10.38 -3.67 -5.00
CA TRP A 167 9.42 -3.73 -6.07
C TRP A 167 10.13 -3.52 -7.40
N ALA A 168 9.78 -4.33 -8.39
CA ALA A 168 10.16 -4.13 -9.78
C ALA A 168 8.96 -3.59 -10.56
N TRP A 169 9.22 -2.82 -11.60
CA TRP A 169 8.24 -2.60 -12.67
C TRP A 169 8.88 -2.99 -13.99
N ILE A 170 8.07 -3.59 -14.85
CA ILE A 170 8.45 -4.03 -16.19
C ILE A 170 7.38 -3.59 -17.19
N PRO A 171 7.70 -3.48 -18.49
CA PRO A 171 6.71 -3.21 -19.50
C PRO A 171 5.60 -4.27 -19.45
N SER A 172 4.35 -3.82 -19.49
CA SER A 172 3.21 -4.75 -19.57
C SER A 172 3.21 -5.40 -20.94
N GLY A 173 3.59 -6.68 -21.02
CA GLY A 173 3.48 -7.46 -22.25
C GLY A 173 2.01 -7.65 -22.66
N PRO A 174 1.73 -8.12 -23.91
CA PRO A 174 0.39 -8.53 -24.28
C PRO A 174 -0.09 -9.61 -23.30
N ARG A 175 -1.29 -9.45 -22.71
CA ARG A 175 -1.91 -10.54 -21.96
C ARG A 175 -2.09 -11.70 -22.92
N ARG A 176 -1.36 -12.80 -22.72
CA ARG A 176 -1.79 -14.09 -23.23
C ARG A 176 -2.97 -14.52 -22.36
N SER A 177 -4.18 -14.29 -22.87
CA SER A 177 -5.42 -14.89 -22.35
C SER A 177 -5.43 -16.38 -22.61
#